data_AF-A0A6P0I3D5-F1
#
_entry.id   AF-A0A6P0I3D5-F1
#
_cell.length_a   1.000
_cell.length_b   1.000
_cell.length_c   1.000
_cell.angle_alpha   90.00
_cell.angle_beta   90.00
_cell.angle_gamma   90.00
#
_symmetry.space_group_name_H-M   'P 1'
#
loop_
_entity.id
_entity.type
_entity.pdbx_description
1 polymer ?
#
loop_
_entity_poly.entity_id
_entity_poly.type
_entity_poly.pdbx_seq_one_letter_code
_entity_poly.pdbx_strand_id
1 'polypeptide(L)'
;MKILTNWGFTRDGWRSGKHGEYLVLIQGLLLVGFIFLPTYHLPGISLELPQLTYSCWIVAALFTIAALVLIVKGLLDLGKNLTPLPYPRADGELVQTGIYGIVRHPMYSGLIFLTLGWSIFQLSLSHFVAVIVIFLFLDLKARREETWLSEKYPEYSDYQQRVKKLIPRIY
;
A
#
# COMPACT_ATOMS: atom_id res chain seq x y z
N MET A 1 -6.69 22.70 -10.38
CA MET A 1 -7.56 22.65 -9.18
C MET A 1 -8.77 21.72 -9.31
N LYS A 2 -9.51 21.69 -10.44
CA LYS A 2 -10.72 20.84 -10.58
C LYS A 2 -10.52 19.34 -10.29
N ILE A 3 -9.37 18.76 -10.66
CA ILE A 3 -9.07 17.33 -10.44
C ILE A 3 -8.98 16.98 -8.95
N LEU A 4 -8.28 17.79 -8.15
CA LEU A 4 -8.14 17.57 -6.70
C LEU A 4 -9.49 17.67 -5.99
N THR A 5 -10.33 18.63 -6.42
CA THR A 5 -11.68 18.79 -5.88
C THR A 5 -12.58 17.60 -6.24
N ASN A 6 -12.46 17.06 -7.47
CA ASN A 6 -13.17 15.84 -7.87
C ASN A 6 -12.71 14.58 -7.12
N TRP A 7 -11.50 14.62 -6.56
CA TRP A 7 -10.94 13.57 -5.70
C TRP A 7 -11.28 13.77 -4.21
N GLY A 8 -12.10 14.78 -3.89
CA GLY A 8 -12.57 15.04 -2.52
C GLY A 8 -11.68 15.97 -1.70
N PHE A 9 -10.54 16.44 -2.23
CA PHE A 9 -9.73 17.42 -1.51
C PHE A 9 -10.42 18.78 -1.48
N THR A 10 -10.82 19.20 -0.29
CA THR A 10 -11.42 20.51 -0.01
C THR A 10 -10.58 21.27 1.02
N ARG A 11 -10.66 22.61 1.02
CA ARG A 11 -9.95 23.42 2.04
C ARG A 11 -10.40 23.06 3.46
N ASP A 12 -11.68 22.76 3.65
CA ASP A 12 -12.21 22.34 4.95
C ASP A 12 -11.80 20.91 5.31
N GLY A 13 -11.67 20.03 4.31
CA GLY A 13 -11.07 18.71 4.45
C GLY A 13 -9.65 18.79 5.00
N TRP A 14 -8.80 19.63 4.42
CA TRP A 14 -7.43 19.87 4.90
C TRP A 14 -7.36 20.42 6.33
N ARG A 15 -8.32 21.25 6.75
CA ARG A 15 -8.38 21.76 8.13
C ARG A 15 -8.84 20.72 9.13
N SER A 16 -9.79 19.87 8.73
CA SER A 16 -10.47 18.95 9.63
C SER A 16 -9.90 17.53 9.62
N GLY A 17 -9.16 17.14 8.57
CA GLY A 17 -8.63 15.78 8.37
C GLY A 17 -9.70 14.70 8.24
N LYS A 18 -10.96 15.08 7.96
CA LYS A 18 -12.12 14.19 8.03
C LYS A 18 -12.08 13.06 7.01
N HIS A 19 -11.40 13.24 5.88
CA HIS A 19 -11.34 12.24 4.81
C HIS A 19 -9.99 11.50 4.76
N GLY A 20 -9.14 11.70 5.77
CA GLY A 20 -7.82 11.07 5.86
C GLY A 20 -6.73 11.77 5.06
N GLU A 21 -6.87 13.07 4.80
CA GLU A 21 -5.86 13.91 4.15
C GLU A 21 -4.48 13.77 4.82
N TYR A 22 -4.45 13.78 6.16
CA TYR A 22 -3.23 13.58 6.94
C TYR A 22 -2.62 12.18 6.77
N LEU A 23 -3.45 11.14 6.59
CA LEU A 23 -2.96 9.79 6.32
C LEU A 23 -2.26 9.73 4.96
N VAL A 24 -2.79 10.43 3.95
CA VAL A 24 -2.15 10.51 2.63
C VAL A 24 -0.84 11.29 2.71
N LEU A 25 -0.79 12.40 3.45
CA LEU A 25 0.44 13.15 3.66
C LEU A 25 1.51 12.30 4.37
N ILE A 26 1.16 11.65 5.47
CA ILE A 26 2.10 10.80 6.23
C ILE A 26 2.59 9.66 5.33
N GLN A 27 1.70 9.04 4.54
CA GLN A 27 2.12 8.04 3.56
C GLN A 27 3.15 8.60 2.58
N GLY A 28 2.88 9.77 2.00
CA GLY A 28 3.80 10.43 1.08
C GLY A 28 5.16 10.70 1.72
N LEU A 29 5.17 11.22 2.95
CA LEU A 29 6.39 11.48 3.72
C LEU A 29 7.16 10.19 4.04
N LEU A 30 6.47 9.10 4.41
CA LEU A 30 7.10 7.81 4.65
C LEU A 30 7.76 7.25 3.38
N LEU A 31 7.08 7.33 2.23
CA LEU A 31 7.64 6.86 0.96
C LEU A 31 8.80 7.72 0.47
N VAL A 32 8.71 9.04 0.61
CA VAL A 32 9.82 9.96 0.32
C VAL A 32 10.99 9.68 1.25
N GLY A 33 10.73 9.55 2.55
CA GLY A 33 11.74 9.19 3.54
C GLY A 33 12.43 7.85 3.25
N PHE A 34 11.67 6.86 2.76
CA PHE A 34 12.21 5.57 2.33
C PHE A 34 13.22 5.72 1.18
N ILE A 35 12.94 6.58 0.19
CA ILE A 35 13.84 6.83 -0.95
C ILE A 35 15.15 7.47 -0.51
N PHE A 36 15.10 8.40 0.46
CA PHE A 36 16.28 9.12 0.95
C PHE A 36 16.98 8.41 2.11
N LEU A 37 16.51 7.23 2.52
CA LEU A 37 17.08 6.51 3.65
C LEU A 37 18.49 6.00 3.28
N PRO A 38 19.51 6.23 4.11
CA PRO A 38 20.84 5.72 3.82
C PRO A 38 20.85 4.19 3.85
N THR A 39 21.52 3.58 2.88
CA THR A 39 21.71 2.12 2.81
C THR A 39 22.67 1.69 3.91
N TYR A 40 22.15 1.02 4.95
CA TYR A 40 22.96 0.46 6.02
C TYR A 40 23.04 -1.06 5.87
N HIS A 41 24.22 -1.55 5.51
CA HIS A 41 24.52 -2.97 5.47
C HIS A 41 24.97 -3.43 6.86
N LEU A 42 24.50 -4.59 7.28
CA LEU A 42 24.92 -5.19 8.55
C LEU A 42 26.42 -5.55 8.50
N PRO A 43 27.24 -5.08 9.47
CA PRO A 43 28.64 -5.46 9.54
C PRO A 43 28.78 -6.98 9.65
N GLY A 44 29.57 -7.59 8.76
CA GLY A 44 29.79 -9.05 8.72
C GLY A 44 28.79 -9.84 7.86
N ILE A 45 27.79 -9.19 7.25
CA ILE A 45 26.96 -9.79 6.20
C ILE A 45 27.49 -9.29 4.85
N SER A 46 28.57 -9.89 4.37
CA SER A 46 28.99 -9.80 2.97
C SER A 46 28.50 -11.04 2.24
N LEU A 47 27.72 -10.86 1.17
CA LEU A 47 27.41 -11.94 0.24
C LEU A 47 28.63 -12.22 -0.63
N GLU A 48 29.60 -12.95 -0.08
CA GLU A 48 30.82 -13.33 -0.81
C GLU A 48 30.56 -14.42 -1.85
N LEU A 49 29.41 -15.09 -1.74
CA LEU A 49 28.95 -16.11 -2.69
C LEU A 49 28.04 -15.49 -3.75
N PRO A 50 28.46 -15.45 -5.03
CA PRO A 50 27.66 -14.88 -6.12
C PRO A 50 26.26 -15.50 -6.26
N GLN A 51 26.13 -16.80 -5.97
CA GLN A 51 24.86 -17.52 -6.05
C GLN A 51 23.82 -16.96 -5.08
N LEU A 52 24.23 -16.54 -3.89
CA LEU A 52 23.32 -16.00 -2.89
C LEU A 52 22.86 -14.60 -3.30
N THR A 53 23.75 -13.80 -3.88
CA THR A 53 23.43 -12.49 -4.47
C THR A 53 22.41 -12.61 -5.60
N TYR A 54 22.62 -13.52 -6.56
CA TYR A 54 21.65 -13.76 -7.63
C TYR A 54 20.29 -14.24 -7.08
N SER A 55 20.31 -15.08 -6.05
CA SER A 55 19.08 -15.52 -5.38
C SER A 55 18.31 -14.35 -4.77
N CYS A 56 19.00 -13.42 -4.08
CA CYS A 56 18.40 -12.21 -3.55
C CYS A 56 17.81 -11.32 -4.65
N TRP A 57 18.50 -11.18 -5.79
CA TRP A 57 17.99 -10.41 -6.93
C TRP A 57 16.74 -11.03 -7.56
N ILE A 58 16.70 -12.36 -7.69
CA ILE A 58 15.51 -13.08 -8.17
C ILE A 58 14.35 -12.83 -7.22
N VAL A 59 14.56 -12.98 -5.90
CA VAL A 59 13.51 -12.74 -4.91
C VAL A 59 13.04 -11.29 -4.95
N ALA A 60 13.95 -10.32 -5.00
CA ALA A 60 13.62 -8.91 -5.14
C ALA A 60 12.80 -8.61 -6.41
N ALA A 61 13.18 -9.21 -7.54
CA ALA A 61 12.45 -9.08 -8.80
C ALA A 61 11.04 -9.65 -8.70
N LEU A 62 10.87 -10.83 -8.07
CA LEU A 62 9.54 -11.44 -7.86
C LEU A 62 8.63 -10.54 -7.01
N PHE A 63 9.15 -9.98 -5.91
CA PHE A 63 8.39 -9.03 -5.09
C PHE A 63 8.02 -7.76 -5.86
N THR A 64 8.95 -7.24 -6.66
CA THR A 64 8.72 -6.05 -7.49
C THR A 64 7.66 -6.30 -8.56
N ILE A 65 7.72 -7.45 -9.25
CA ILE A 65 6.71 -7.83 -10.25
C ILE A 65 5.33 -7.99 -9.58
N ALA A 66 5.27 -8.70 -8.44
CA ALA A 66 4.02 -8.86 -7.69
C ALA A 66 3.44 -7.50 -7.27
N ALA A 67 4.29 -6.58 -6.80
CA ALA A 67 3.89 -5.22 -6.46
C ALA A 67 3.30 -4.47 -7.66
N LEU A 68 3.98 -4.51 -8.81
CA LEU A 68 3.49 -3.86 -10.03
C LEU A 68 2.15 -4.42 -10.48
N VAL A 69 1.98 -5.75 -10.44
CA VAL A 69 0.70 -6.39 -10.77
C VAL A 69 -0.40 -5.92 -9.82
N LEU A 70 -0.15 -5.91 -8.51
CA LEU A 70 -1.12 -5.47 -7.50
C LEU A 70 -1.53 -4.00 -7.67
N ILE A 71 -0.56 -3.12 -7.91
CA ILE A 71 -0.81 -1.68 -8.10
C ILE A 71 -1.56 -1.46 -9.42
N VAL A 72 -1.08 -2.00 -10.53
CA VAL A 72 -1.68 -1.77 -11.85
C VAL A 72 -3.09 -2.35 -11.91
N LYS A 73 -3.29 -3.60 -11.48
CA LYS A 73 -4.63 -4.19 -11.40
C LYS A 73 -5.52 -3.43 -10.40
N GLY A 74 -4.98 -3.00 -9.26
CA GLY A 74 -5.71 -2.22 -8.27
C GLY A 74 -6.23 -0.90 -8.83
N LEU A 75 -5.44 -0.24 -9.68
CA LEU A 75 -5.84 0.97 -10.39
C LEU A 75 -6.90 0.68 -11.46
N LEU A 76 -6.67 -0.34 -12.30
CA LEU A 76 -7.57 -0.69 -13.40
C LEU A 76 -8.94 -1.15 -12.91
N ASP A 77 -8.97 -2.05 -11.92
CA ASP A 77 -10.21 -2.64 -11.41
C ASP A 77 -11.01 -1.63 -10.56
N LEU A 78 -10.35 -0.66 -9.91
CA LEU A 78 -11.03 0.40 -9.15
C LEU A 78 -11.61 1.49 -10.08
N GLY A 79 -10.91 1.83 -11.17
CA GLY A 79 -11.41 2.66 -12.26
C GLY A 79 -12.06 3.98 -11.80
N LYS A 80 -13.36 4.15 -12.06
CA LYS A 80 -14.14 5.36 -11.71
C LYS A 80 -14.14 5.67 -10.20
N ASN A 81 -13.90 4.67 -9.36
CA ASN A 81 -13.90 4.81 -7.91
C ASN A 81 -12.54 5.30 -7.36
N LEU A 82 -11.54 5.50 -8.23
CA LEU A 82 -10.21 5.95 -7.82
C LEU A 82 -10.25 7.29 -7.08
N THR A 83 -9.66 7.26 -5.90
CA THR A 83 -9.37 8.41 -5.07
C THR A 83 -8.08 8.12 -4.29
N PRO A 84 -7.18 9.10 -4.10
CA PRO A 84 -6.03 8.94 -3.23
C PRO A 84 -6.41 9.05 -1.75
N LEU A 85 -7.60 9.59 -1.44
CA LEU A 85 -8.11 9.66 -0.08
C LEU A 85 -8.66 8.29 0.33
N PRO A 86 -8.37 7.82 1.56
CA PRO A 86 -8.93 6.57 2.08
C PRO A 86 -10.45 6.65 2.32
N TYR A 87 -11.03 7.85 2.32
CA TYR A 87 -12.48 7.99 2.46
C TYR A 87 -13.20 7.64 1.14
N PRO A 88 -14.25 6.80 1.18
CA PRO A 88 -14.96 6.40 -0.03
C PRO A 88 -15.60 7.61 -0.70
N ARG A 89 -15.47 7.69 -2.03
CA ARG A 89 -16.13 8.73 -2.84
C ARG A 89 -17.63 8.71 -2.61
N ALA A 90 -18.30 9.87 -2.60
CA ALA A 90 -19.76 9.93 -2.42
C ALA A 90 -20.51 9.12 -3.49
N ASP A 91 -20.11 9.26 -4.75
CA ASP A 91 -20.65 8.59 -5.94
C ASP A 91 -20.05 7.20 -6.21
N GLY A 92 -19.17 6.72 -5.33
CA GLY A 92 -18.47 5.45 -5.51
C GLY A 92 -19.32 4.22 -5.19
N GLU A 93 -18.98 3.11 -5.85
CA GLU A 93 -19.50 1.76 -5.60
C GLU A 93 -18.42 0.88 -4.97
N LEU A 94 -18.82 -0.10 -4.17
CA LEU A 94 -17.87 -1.07 -3.60
C LEU A 94 -17.42 -2.07 -4.66
N VAL A 95 -16.13 -2.06 -4.99
CA VAL A 95 -15.51 -3.00 -5.93
C VAL A 95 -15.01 -4.23 -5.17
N GLN A 96 -15.50 -5.41 -5.57
CA GLN A 96 -15.11 -6.71 -4.97
C GLN A 96 -14.61 -7.72 -6.02
N THR A 97 -14.52 -7.33 -7.29
CA THR A 97 -14.14 -8.19 -8.41
C THR A 97 -12.69 -7.94 -8.83
N GLY A 98 -12.15 -8.83 -9.68
CA GLY A 98 -10.75 -8.72 -10.12
C GLY A 98 -9.77 -8.90 -8.96
N ILE A 99 -8.78 -8.02 -8.86
CA ILE A 99 -7.77 -8.07 -7.79
C ILE A 99 -8.35 -7.82 -6.41
N TYR A 100 -9.45 -7.05 -6.31
CA TYR A 100 -10.18 -6.84 -5.07
C TYR A 100 -10.90 -8.11 -4.60
N GLY A 101 -11.14 -9.08 -5.48
CA GLY A 101 -11.59 -10.41 -5.06
C GLY A 101 -10.50 -11.26 -4.39
N ILE A 102 -9.22 -10.86 -4.49
CA ILE A 102 -8.06 -11.59 -3.97
C ILE A 102 -7.53 -10.95 -2.69
N VAL A 103 -7.47 -9.63 -2.65
CA VAL A 103 -7.02 -8.84 -1.49
C VAL A 103 -7.76 -7.51 -1.44
N ARG A 104 -8.18 -7.07 -0.25
CA ARG A 104 -9.05 -5.88 -0.11
C ARG A 104 -8.34 -4.56 -0.40
N HIS A 105 -7.04 -4.47 -0.10
CA HIS A 105 -6.23 -3.27 -0.30
C HIS A 105 -5.02 -3.52 -1.21
N PRO A 106 -5.24 -3.88 -2.49
CA PRO A 106 -4.18 -4.32 -3.41
C PRO A 106 -3.08 -3.27 -3.61
N MET A 107 -3.44 -1.97 -3.61
CA MET A 107 -2.46 -0.89 -3.75
C MET A 107 -1.54 -0.81 -2.52
N TYR A 108 -2.07 -1.02 -1.31
CA TYR A 108 -1.26 -1.03 -0.08
C TYR A 108 -0.35 -2.26 -0.05
N SER A 109 -0.88 -3.44 -0.41
CA SER A 109 -0.09 -4.66 -0.61
C SER A 109 1.05 -4.44 -1.59
N GLY A 110 0.78 -3.77 -2.71
CA GLY A 110 1.77 -3.46 -3.72
C GLY A 110 2.88 -2.54 -3.20
N LEU A 111 2.55 -1.49 -2.44
CA LEU A 111 3.57 -0.63 -1.82
C LEU A 111 4.45 -1.39 -0.82
N ILE A 112 3.87 -2.28 -0.01
CA ILE A 112 4.61 -3.13 0.92
C ILE A 112 5.56 -4.04 0.15
N PHE A 113 5.09 -4.70 -0.92
CA PHE A 113 5.91 -5.61 -1.71
C PHE A 113 7.00 -4.89 -2.50
N LEU A 114 6.73 -3.67 -2.98
CA LEU A 114 7.71 -2.86 -3.69
C LEU A 114 8.86 -2.45 -2.78
N THR A 115 8.53 -1.91 -1.60
CA THR A 115 9.52 -1.49 -0.60
C THR A 115 10.29 -2.69 -0.03
N LEU A 116 9.64 -3.84 0.13
CA LEU A 116 10.32 -5.09 0.51
C LEU A 116 11.28 -5.58 -0.57
N GLY A 117 10.86 -5.60 -1.84
CA GLY A 117 11.71 -5.97 -2.97
C GLY A 117 12.97 -5.09 -3.05
N TRP A 118 12.82 -3.78 -2.88
CA TRP A 118 13.94 -2.84 -2.80
C TRP A 118 14.87 -3.13 -1.62
N SER A 119 14.31 -3.40 -0.44
CA SER A 119 15.09 -3.69 0.77
C SER A 119 15.92 -4.97 0.63
N ILE A 120 15.37 -5.99 -0.05
CA ILE A 120 16.07 -7.24 -0.36
C ILE A 120 17.15 -7.00 -1.41
N PHE A 121 16.88 -6.23 -2.45
CA PHE A 121 17.86 -5.89 -3.49
C PHE A 121 19.09 -5.21 -2.91
N GLN A 122 18.89 -4.26 -1.99
CA GLN A 122 19.95 -3.50 -1.34
C GLN A 122 20.54 -4.19 -0.10
N LEU A 123 19.93 -5.27 0.39
CA LEU A 123 20.29 -5.94 1.66
C LEU A 123 20.44 -4.95 2.83
N SER A 124 19.53 -3.98 2.91
CA SER A 124 19.68 -2.83 3.78
C SER A 124 18.80 -2.95 5.02
N LEU A 125 19.42 -3.01 6.20
CA LEU A 125 18.70 -3.10 7.47
C LEU A 125 17.81 -1.87 7.70
N SER A 126 18.31 -0.68 7.40
CA SER A 126 17.54 0.56 7.50
C SER A 126 16.24 0.49 6.69
N HIS A 127 16.32 0.02 5.44
CA HIS A 127 15.14 -0.14 4.58
C HIS A 127 14.21 -1.26 5.07
N PHE A 128 14.74 -2.38 5.59
CA PHE A 128 13.90 -3.41 6.22
C PHE A 128 13.11 -2.87 7.42
N VAL A 129 13.74 -2.08 8.29
CA VAL A 129 13.03 -1.41 9.39
C VAL A 129 11.97 -0.46 8.85
N ALA A 130 12.28 0.30 7.80
CA ALA A 130 11.32 1.19 7.15
C ALA A 130 10.13 0.42 6.53
N VAL A 131 10.34 -0.76 5.95
CA VAL A 131 9.26 -1.64 5.47
C VAL A 131 8.31 -2.02 6.59
N ILE A 132 8.83 -2.36 7.78
CA ILE A 132 7.99 -2.68 8.95
C ILE A 132 7.15 -1.47 9.35
N VAL A 133 7.76 -0.28 9.41
CA VAL A 133 7.05 0.97 9.72
C VAL A 133 5.96 1.27 8.68
N ILE A 134 6.28 1.13 7.39
CA ILE A 134 5.32 1.33 6.29
C ILE A 134 4.18 0.30 6.36
N PHE A 135 4.49 -0.96 6.65
CA PHE A 135 3.48 -2.01 6.83
C PHE A 135 2.51 -1.66 7.96
N LEU A 136 3.02 -1.32 9.15
CA LEU A 136 2.19 -0.97 10.31
C LEU A 136 1.34 0.28 10.02
N PHE A 137 1.93 1.28 9.37
CA PHE A 137 1.20 2.49 8.99
C PHE A 137 0.07 2.19 8.00
N LEU A 138 0.36 1.43 6.94
CA LEU A 138 -0.64 1.05 5.94
C LEU A 138 -1.71 0.12 6.53
N ASP A 139 -1.37 -0.72 7.51
CA ASP A 139 -2.34 -1.52 8.28
C ASP A 139 -3.32 -0.64 9.05
N LEU A 140 -2.82 0.38 9.76
CA LEU A 140 -3.63 1.34 10.49
C LEU A 140 -4.50 2.17 9.53
N LYS A 141 -3.91 2.62 8.42
CA LYS A 141 -4.62 3.36 7.37
C LYS A 141 -5.75 2.50 6.78
N ALA A 142 -5.47 1.24 6.45
CA ALA A 142 -6.46 0.30 5.94
C ALA A 142 -7.61 0.14 6.93
N ARG A 143 -7.35 -0.12 8.22
CA ARG A 143 -8.42 -0.27 9.24
C ARG A 143 -9.36 0.95 9.32
N ARG A 144 -8.79 2.15 9.20
CA ARG A 144 -9.58 3.38 9.21
C ARG A 144 -10.43 3.51 7.95
N GLU A 145 -9.87 3.16 6.80
CA GLU A 145 -10.61 3.03 5.55
C GLU A 145 -11.73 1.98 5.63
N GLU A 146 -11.46 0.80 6.20
CA GLU A 146 -12.47 -0.25 6.40
C GLU A 146 -13.62 0.23 7.30
N THR A 147 -13.36 1.12 8.26
CA THR A 147 -14.42 1.71 9.10
C THR A 147 -15.39 2.54 8.26
N TRP A 148 -14.86 3.42 7.41
CA TRP A 148 -15.69 4.24 6.51
C TRP A 148 -16.37 3.41 5.42
N LEU A 149 -15.72 2.34 4.94
CA LEU A 149 -16.31 1.43 3.98
C LEU A 149 -17.49 0.66 4.60
N SER A 150 -17.36 0.16 5.84
CA SER A 150 -18.46 -0.48 6.58
C SER A 150 -19.61 0.47 6.87
N GLU A 151 -19.33 1.74 7.16
CA GLU A 151 -20.38 2.76 7.37
C GLU A 151 -21.15 3.06 6.08
N LYS A 152 -20.46 3.05 4.93
CA LYS A 152 -21.07 3.40 3.64
C LYS A 152 -21.74 2.21 2.93
N TYR A 153 -21.13 1.03 2.99
CA TYR A 153 -21.54 -0.14 2.19
C TYR A 153 -21.94 -1.30 3.11
N PRO A 154 -23.25 -1.59 3.25
CA PRO A 154 -23.76 -2.68 4.09
C PRO A 154 -23.16 -4.05 3.77
N GLU A 155 -22.83 -4.30 2.50
CA GLU A 155 -22.26 -5.56 2.01
C GLU A 155 -20.76 -5.74 2.34
N TYR A 156 -20.12 -4.71 2.93
CA TYR A 156 -18.69 -4.74 3.23
C TYR A 156 -18.31 -5.77 4.28
N SER A 157 -19.18 -6.03 5.27
CA SER A 157 -18.95 -7.06 6.28
C SER A 157 -18.77 -8.44 5.67
N ASP A 158 -19.60 -8.78 4.68
CA ASP A 158 -19.54 -10.06 4.00
C ASP A 158 -18.30 -10.16 3.12
N TYR A 159 -17.91 -9.05 2.50
CA TYR A 159 -16.66 -8.93 1.76
C TYR A 159 -15.43 -9.16 2.66
N GLN A 160 -15.42 -8.61 3.88
CA GLN A 160 -14.34 -8.80 4.84
C GLN A 160 -14.17 -10.26 5.28
N GLN A 161 -15.26 -11.04 5.30
CA GLN A 161 -15.19 -12.47 5.64
C GLN A 161 -14.57 -13.30 4.51
N ARG A 162 -14.82 -12.93 3.25
CA ARG A 162 -14.37 -13.69 2.08
C ARG A 162 -12.93 -13.37 1.66
N VAL A 163 -12.52 -12.11 1.76
CA VAL A 163 -11.25 -11.62 1.16
C VAL A 163 -10.33 -11.06 2.23
N LYS A 164 -9.04 -11.39 2.18
CA LYS A 164 -8.01 -10.93 3.15
C LYS A 164 -7.56 -9.49 2.89
N LYS A 165 -7.03 -8.82 3.92
CA LYS A 165 -6.82 -7.37 3.94
C LYS A 165 -5.63 -6.89 3.12
N LEU A 166 -4.43 -7.37 3.40
CA LEU A 166 -3.15 -6.89 2.86
C LEU A 166 -2.29 -8.00 2.23
N ILE A 167 -2.27 -9.21 2.78
CA ILE A 167 -1.46 -10.31 2.26
C ILE A 167 -2.42 -11.41 1.78
N PRO A 168 -2.49 -11.67 0.47
CA PRO A 168 -3.39 -12.69 -0.09
C PRO A 168 -3.31 -14.00 0.69
N ARG A 169 -4.47 -14.54 1.10
CA ARG A 169 -4.64 -15.77 1.90
C ARG A 169 -4.06 -15.76 3.32
N ILE A 170 -3.28 -14.76 3.71
CA ILE A 170 -2.62 -14.71 5.03
C ILE A 170 -3.32 -13.70 5.94
N TYR A 171 -3.41 -12.44 5.52
CA TYR A 171 -3.84 -11.35 6.39
C TYR A 171 -4.69 -10.32 5.66
#